data_AF-A0A8T4ZYZ3-F1
#
_entry.id   AF-A0A8T4ZYZ3-F1
#
_cell.length_a   1.000
_cell.length_b   1.000
_cell.length_c   1.000
_cell.angle_alpha   90.00
_cell.angle_beta   90.00
_cell.angle_gamma   90.00
#
_symmetry.space_group_name_H-M   'P 1'
#
loop_
_entity.id
_entity.type
_entity.pdbx_description
1 polymer ?
#
loop_
_entity_poly.entity_id
_entity_poly.type
_entity_poly.pdbx_seq_one_letter_code
_entity_poly.pdbx_strand_id
1 'polypeptide(L)' 'MSKMNYSAQLGSIIMEKTGIPMNFYVLKYNGRPMTTTEVYEALERILRGEAPERQVLTHGP' A
#
# COMPACT_ATOMS: atom_id res chain seq x y z
N MET A 1 6.87 18.09 -2.15
CA MET A 1 6.28 17.10 -3.07
C MET A 1 5.37 16.20 -2.23
N SER A 2 4.10 16.11 -2.63
CA SER A 2 2.93 15.82 -1.79
C SER A 2 2.94 14.44 -1.10
N LYS A 3 2.56 14.41 0.18
CA LYS A 3 2.29 13.22 1.02
C LYS A 3 1.36 12.24 0.28
N MET A 4 1.90 11.17 -0.28
CA MET A 4 1.13 9.95 -0.61
C MET A 4 1.43 8.87 0.43
N ASN A 5 1.34 9.27 1.69
CA ASN A 5 1.69 8.43 2.83
C ASN A 5 0.42 7.95 3.55
N TYR A 6 -0.77 8.05 2.95
CA TYR A 6 -2.03 7.70 3.62
C TYR A 6 -2.05 6.22 4.04
N SER A 7 -1.58 5.31 3.19
CA SER A 7 -1.49 3.88 3.54
C SER A 7 -0.42 3.58 4.60
N ALA A 8 0.73 4.26 4.53
CA ALA A 8 1.80 4.09 5.52
C ALA A 8 1.43 4.72 6.88
N GLN A 9 0.77 5.89 6.88
CA GLN A 9 0.26 6.54 8.09
C GLN A 9 -0.88 5.74 8.71
N LEU A 10 -1.79 5.19 7.91
CA LEU A 10 -2.87 4.34 8.40
C LEU A 10 -2.32 3.04 9.00
N GLY A 11 -1.34 2.41 8.34
CA GLY A 11 -0.66 1.23 8.87
C GLY A 11 0.01 1.50 10.22
N SER A 12 0.69 2.65 10.36
CA SER A 12 1.27 3.08 11.63
C SER A 12 0.21 3.34 12.71
N ILE A 13 -0.93 3.95 12.38
CA ILE A 13 -2.03 4.20 13.33
C ILE A 13 -2.65 2.87 13.80
N ILE A 14 -2.92 1.94 12.89
CA ILE A 14 -3.48 0.63 13.26
C ILE A 14 -2.51 -0.13 14.17
N MET A 15 -1.21 -0.14 13.84
CA MET A 15 -0.19 -0.75 14.70
C MET A 15 -0.16 -0.09 16.09
N GLU A 16 -0.17 1.25 16.16
CA GLU A 16 -0.18 1.99 17.42
C GLU A 16 -1.42 1.67 18.28
N LYS A 17 -2.60 1.54 17.64
CA LYS A 17 -3.88 1.34 18.34
C LYS A 17 -4.19 -0.12 18.66
N THR A 18 -3.64 -1.07 17.91
CA THR A 18 -4.02 -2.49 18.01
C THR A 18 -2.86 -3.43 18.33
N GLY A 19 -1.62 -2.98 18.19
CA GLY A 19 -0.42 -3.82 18.33
C GLY A 19 -0.21 -4.83 17.19
N ILE A 20 -1.07 -4.83 16.16
CA ILE A 20 -0.98 -5.75 15.03
C ILE A 20 0.01 -5.18 14.00
N PRO A 21 1.10 -5.91 13.65
CA PRO A 21 2.03 -5.46 12.64
C PRO A 21 1.39 -5.52 11.25
N MET A 22 1.75 -4.54 10.40
CA MET A 22 1.38 -4.56 8.99
C MET A 22 2.41 -5.36 8.22
N ASN A 23 1.99 -6.50 7.66
CA ASN A 23 2.89 -7.41 6.95
C ASN A 23 3.06 -7.07 5.46
N PHE A 24 2.31 -6.09 4.94
CA PHE A 24 2.38 -5.71 3.52
C PHE A 24 2.29 -4.20 3.34
N TYR A 25 3.15 -3.67 2.49
CA TYR A 25 3.24 -2.25 2.15
C TYR A 25 2.98 -2.05 0.66
N VAL A 26 1.92 -1.31 0.33
CA VAL A 26 1.60 -0.89 -1.06
C VAL A 26 1.92 0.60 -1.18
N LEU A 27 2.87 0.95 -2.05
CA LEU A 27 3.53 2.27 -2.08
C LEU A 27 3.54 2.87 -3.49
N LYS A 28 3.50 4.20 -3.62
CA LYS A 28 3.51 4.93 -4.89
C LYS A 28 4.50 6.10 -4.82
N TYR A 29 5.51 6.12 -5.69
CA TYR A 29 6.61 7.10 -5.63
C TYR A 29 6.70 8.06 -6.81
N ASN A 30 5.85 7.90 -7.83
CA ASN A 30 5.93 8.68 -9.07
C ASN A 30 5.18 10.04 -8.99
N GLY A 31 4.72 10.45 -7.81
CA GLY A 31 3.98 11.70 -7.61
C GLY A 31 2.52 11.69 -8.09
N ARG A 32 2.04 10.58 -8.67
CA ARG A 32 0.66 10.41 -9.14
C ARG A 32 -0.18 9.66 -8.11
N PRO A 33 -1.48 9.97 -7.95
CA PRO A 33 -2.36 9.24 -7.05
C PRO A 33 -2.40 7.76 -7.41
N MET A 34 -2.64 6.91 -6.40
CA MET A 34 -2.96 5.50 -6.64
C MET A 34 -4.33 5.40 -7.32
N THR A 35 -4.43 4.57 -8.35
CA THR A 35 -5.72 4.24 -8.98
C THR A 35 -6.42 3.11 -8.22
N THR A 36 -7.74 3.03 -8.35
CA THR A 36 -8.54 1.92 -7.78
C THR A 36 -8.08 0.56 -8.31
N THR A 37 -7.72 0.48 -9.59
CA THR A 37 -7.20 -0.74 -10.22
C THR A 37 -5.87 -1.18 -9.59
N GLU A 38 -4.91 -0.27 -9.43
CA GLU A 38 -3.62 -0.59 -8.79
C GLU A 38 -3.79 -1.11 -7.36
N VAL A 39 -4.70 -0.52 -6.59
CA VAL A 39 -4.98 -0.96 -5.22
C VAL A 39 -5.67 -2.33 -5.23
N TYR A 40 -6.63 -2.54 -6.13
CA TYR A 40 -7.34 -3.82 -6.26
C TYR A 40 -6.39 -4.97 -6.60
N GLU A 41 -5.54 -4.81 -7.61
CA GLU A 41 -4.57 -5.82 -8.02
C GLU A 41 -3.55 -6.12 -6.91
N ALA A 42 -3.07 -5.08 -6.22
CA ALA A 42 -2.15 -5.26 -5.09
C ALA A 42 -2.78 -6.04 -3.94
N LEU A 43 -4.06 -5.79 -3.64
CA LEU A 43 -4.81 -6.53 -2.62
C LEU A 43 -5.09 -7.97 -3.04
N GLU A 44 -5.48 -8.21 -4.29
CA GLU A 44 -5.71 -9.56 -4.81
C GLU A 44 -4.45 -10.41 -4.70
N ARG A 45 -3.27 -9.87 -5.05
CA ARG A 45 -1.99 -10.57 -4.91
C ARG A 45 -1.64 -10.88 -3.46
N ILE A 46 -1.96 -9.97 -2.52
CA ILE A 46 -1.76 -10.21 -1.08
C ILE A 46 -2.65 -11.38 -0.62
N LEU A 47 -3.92 -11.38 -1.01
CA LEU A 47 -4.87 -12.42 -0.63
C LEU A 47 -4.51 -13.79 -1.22
N ARG A 48 -3.87 -13.83 -2.39
CA ARG A 48 -3.35 -15.05 -3.02
C ARG A 48 -2.02 -15.54 -2.43
N GLY A 49 -1.36 -14.75 -1.56
CA GLY A 49 -0.02 -15.07 -1.05
C GLY A 49 1.10 -14.89 -2.09
N GLU A 50 0.83 -14.14 -3.16
CA GLU A 50 1.73 -13.91 -4.29
C GLU A 50 2.38 -12.50 -4.25
N ALA A 51 2.07 -11.74 -3.21
CA ALA A 51 2.60 -10.41 -2.99
C ALA A 51 3.92 -10.45 -2.20
N PRO A 52 4.94 -9.68 -2.60
CA PRO A 52 6.05 -9.38 -1.71
C PRO A 52 5.58 -8.46 -0.56
N GLU A 53 6.31 -8.49 0.55
CA GLU A 53 6.07 -7.61 1.71
C GLU A 53 5.99 -6.12 1.31
N ARG A 54 6.76 -5.72 0.29
CA ARG A 54 6.75 -4.35 -0.24
C ARG A 54 6.47 -4.34 -1.74
N GLN A 55 5.36 -3.72 -2.11
CA GLN A 55 4.90 -3.53 -3.48
C GLN A 55 4.95 -2.05 -3.84
N VAL A 56 5.64 -1.72 -4.93
CA VAL A 56 5.67 -0.36 -5.49
C VAL A 56 4.82 -0.32 -6.74
N LEU A 57 3.76 0.48 -6.70
CA LEU A 57 2.83 0.71 -7.79
C LEU A 57 3.47 1.61 -8.84
N THR A 58 3.65 1.09 -10.04
CA THR A 58 4.36 1.78 -11.13
C THR A 58 3.47 2.16 -12.32
N HIS A 59 2.27 1.58 -12.44
CA HIS A 59 1.42 1.70 -13.65
C HIS A 59 0.05 2.32 -13.34
N GLY A 60 -0.23 3.46 -13.94
CA GLY A 60 -1.46 4.24 -13.85
C GLY A 60 -1.24 5.52 -14.67
N PRO A 61 -2.29 6.17 -15.21
CA PRO A 61 -2.14 7.26 -16.16
C PRO A 61 -1.32 8.44 -15.65
#